data_AF-A0A7X7GII8-F1
#
_entry.id   AF-A0A7X7GII8-F1
#
_cell.length_a   1.000
_cell.length_b   1.000
_cell.length_c   1.000
_cell.angle_alpha   90.00
_cell.angle_beta   90.00
_cell.angle_gamma   90.00
#
_symmetry.space_group_name_H-M   'P 1'
#
loop_
_entity.id
_entity.type
_entity.pdbx_description
1 polymer ?
#
loop_
_entity_poly.entity_id
_entity_poly.type
_entity_poly.pdbx_seq_one_letter_code
_entity_poly.pdbx_strand_id
1 'polypeptide(L)'
;MAGKKDDHDGCFGAAGIAALVMIIGALTMIPKGVWIALGVIAGVAVAVWIGTVIYEEVAKRRQAQAAEDEKRRKAAEAAEKRRREDSLGTANAQCVETALASVVRIAQSRAARDGWLGDIDFAADITGIEAGFVRAQELRTVADELRALPEPTDDDRRLLDDAVAAAGQLELIGRSRVDLINQCAREALLVDESLRLEEERARTEEQRERLHGKLNSMLYGAAAASAETAEGGVADQILARVAGYREIKEQVARAGDDG
;
A
#
# COMPACT_ATOMS: atom_id res chain seq x y z
N MET A 1 55.73 61.50 3.13
CA MET A 1 55.40 62.01 1.78
C MET A 1 54.10 62.77 1.88
N ALA A 2 54.11 63.99 1.34
CA ALA A 2 53.04 64.97 1.38
C ALA A 2 51.97 64.72 0.31
N GLY A 3 50.81 65.37 0.49
CA GLY A 3 49.77 65.56 -0.50
C GLY A 3 48.51 64.74 -0.16
N LYS A 4 47.31 65.30 -0.05
CA LYS A 4 46.81 66.58 -0.55
C LYS A 4 45.49 66.87 0.20
N LYS A 5 45.35 68.08 0.75
CA LYS A 5 44.05 68.69 1.08
C LYS A 5 43.37 68.99 -0.25
N ASP A 6 42.07 68.71 -0.37
CA ASP A 6 41.16 69.52 -1.16
C ASP A 6 39.76 69.41 -0.53
N ASP A 7 39.13 70.58 -0.46
CA ASP A 7 37.99 70.94 0.37
C ASP A 7 36.67 70.30 -0.10
N HIS A 8 35.82 69.92 0.86
CA HIS A 8 34.39 69.87 0.63
C HIS A 8 33.72 70.78 1.66
N ASP A 9 33.64 72.06 1.28
CA ASP A 9 32.73 73.02 1.85
C ASP A 9 31.34 72.41 1.94
N GLY A 10 30.83 72.33 3.18
CA GLY A 10 29.45 72.02 3.48
C GLY A 10 28.55 73.13 2.96
N CYS A 11 28.32 73.15 1.65
CA CYS A 11 27.24 73.89 1.03
C CYS A 11 25.98 73.02 1.13
N PHE A 12 25.41 72.90 2.33
CA PHE A 12 23.95 72.83 2.46
C PHE A 12 23.41 74.22 2.11
N GLY A 13 23.65 74.67 0.87
CA GLY A 13 23.09 75.88 0.32
C GLY A 13 21.56 75.77 0.32
N ALA A 14 20.89 76.92 0.27
CA ALA A 14 19.43 77.01 0.32
C ALA A 14 18.69 75.99 -0.58
N ALA A 15 19.31 75.53 -1.67
CA ALA A 15 18.79 74.49 -2.56
C ALA A 15 18.67 73.09 -1.91
N GLY A 16 19.64 72.67 -1.08
CA GLY A 16 19.60 71.38 -0.38
C GLY A 16 18.54 71.37 0.72
N ILE A 17 18.39 72.49 1.43
CA ILE A 17 17.33 72.69 2.43
C ILE A 17 15.97 72.81 1.72
N ALA A 18 15.87 73.52 0.59
CA ALA A 18 14.62 73.64 -0.17
C ALA A 18 14.17 72.29 -0.77
N ALA A 19 15.08 71.47 -1.27
CA ALA A 19 14.76 70.12 -1.75
C ALA A 19 14.26 69.24 -0.60
N LEU A 20 14.88 69.31 0.58
CA LEU A 20 14.48 68.53 1.75
C LEU A 20 13.12 69.02 2.31
N VAL A 21 12.87 70.33 2.31
CA VAL A 21 11.57 70.93 2.69
C VAL A 21 10.48 70.61 1.66
N MET A 22 10.78 70.60 0.35
CA MET A 22 9.85 70.18 -0.70
C MET A 22 9.50 68.70 -0.60
N ILE A 23 10.49 67.85 -0.31
CA ILE A 23 10.28 66.41 -0.10
C ILE A 23 9.42 66.20 1.16
N ILE A 24 9.74 66.86 2.28
CA ILE A 24 8.92 66.80 3.51
C ILE A 24 7.51 67.36 3.26
N GLY A 25 7.39 68.48 2.58
CA GLY A 25 6.09 69.09 2.22
C GLY A 25 5.25 68.15 1.36
N ALA A 26 5.85 67.52 0.34
CA ALA A 26 5.19 66.50 -0.47
C ALA A 26 4.80 65.26 0.36
N LEU A 27 5.64 64.82 1.31
CA LEU A 27 5.32 63.74 2.25
C LEU A 27 4.13 64.08 3.18
N THR A 28 3.94 65.36 3.54
CA THR A 28 2.77 65.81 4.33
C THR A 28 1.47 65.90 3.52
N MET A 29 1.56 66.00 2.19
CA MET A 29 0.41 66.09 1.29
C MET A 29 -0.19 64.71 0.96
N ILE A 30 0.53 63.64 1.29
CA ILE A 30 0.05 62.26 1.16
C ILE A 30 -1.01 62.01 2.24
N PRO A 31 -2.26 61.61 1.88
CA PRO A 31 -3.31 61.36 2.84
C PRO A 31 -2.88 60.34 3.91
N LYS A 32 -3.24 60.57 5.17
CA LYS A 32 -2.89 59.69 6.31
C LYS A 32 -3.23 58.21 6.06
N GLY A 33 -4.25 57.94 5.24
CA GLY A 33 -4.63 56.59 4.82
C GLY A 33 -3.54 55.83 4.04
N VAL A 34 -2.69 56.51 3.26
CA VAL A 34 -1.60 55.87 2.50
C VAL A 34 -0.49 55.38 3.44
N TRP A 35 -0.16 56.16 4.47
CA TRP A 35 0.81 55.75 5.51
C TRP A 35 0.32 54.55 6.32
N ILE A 36 -0.98 54.50 6.62
CA ILE A 36 -1.61 53.35 7.27
C ILE A 36 -1.54 52.12 6.35
N ALA A 37 -1.90 52.27 5.07
CA ALA A 37 -1.83 51.18 4.10
C ALA A 37 -0.40 50.63 3.94
N LEU A 38 0.60 51.52 3.88
CA LEU A 38 2.01 51.14 3.74
C LEU A 38 2.53 50.43 5.01
N GLY A 39 2.10 50.88 6.19
CA GLY A 39 2.36 50.20 7.46
C GLY A 39 1.72 48.82 7.55
N VAL A 40 0.48 48.67 7.07
CA VAL A 40 -0.20 47.36 7.00
C VAL A 40 0.52 46.42 6.05
N ILE A 41 0.91 46.88 4.85
CA ILE A 41 1.65 46.07 3.88
C ILE A 41 3.00 45.64 4.46
N ALA A 42 3.74 46.55 5.11
CA ALA A 42 5.00 46.23 5.77
C ALA A 42 4.79 45.21 6.92
N GLY A 43 3.74 45.37 7.73
CA GLY A 43 3.38 44.44 8.79
C GLY A 43 3.04 43.04 8.26
N VAL A 44 2.28 42.96 7.16
CA VAL A 44 1.95 41.69 6.50
C VAL A 44 3.22 41.02 5.95
N ALA A 45 4.11 41.78 5.30
CA ALA A 45 5.37 41.25 4.78
C ALA A 45 6.25 40.67 5.90
N VAL A 46 6.35 41.36 7.04
CA VAL A 46 7.07 40.89 8.22
C VAL A 46 6.41 39.64 8.81
N ALA A 47 5.08 39.60 8.91
CA ALA A 47 4.35 38.44 9.40
C ALA A 47 4.53 37.21 8.51
N VAL A 48 4.51 37.38 7.18
CA VAL A 48 4.79 36.31 6.22
C VAL A 48 6.24 35.82 6.37
N TRP A 49 7.21 36.73 6.48
CA TRP A 49 8.61 36.37 6.69
C TRP A 49 8.81 35.57 7.98
N ILE A 50 8.26 36.03 9.11
CA ILE A 50 8.32 35.31 10.39
C ILE A 50 7.65 33.93 10.26
N GLY A 51 6.50 33.85 9.58
CA GLY A 51 5.82 32.59 9.31
C GLY A 51 6.69 31.60 8.54
N THR A 52 7.39 32.06 7.50
CA THR A 52 8.30 31.21 6.71
C THR A 52 9.50 30.71 7.52
N VAL A 53 10.12 31.57 8.33
CA VAL A 53 11.27 31.19 9.18
C VAL A 53 10.85 30.15 10.23
N ILE A 54 9.72 30.36 10.91
CA ILE A 54 9.21 29.40 11.91
C ILE A 54 8.86 28.08 11.23
N TYR A 55 8.21 28.11 10.06
CA TYR A 55 7.86 26.90 9.32
C TYR A 55 9.10 26.08 8.93
N GLU A 56 10.14 26.73 8.40
CA GLU A 56 11.39 26.06 8.03
C GLU A 56 12.11 25.46 9.24
N GLU A 57 12.16 26.18 10.36
CA GLU A 57 12.79 25.71 11.61
C GLU A 57 12.06 24.48 12.17
N VAL A 58 10.73 24.50 12.18
CA VAL A 58 9.91 23.36 12.61
C VAL A 58 10.03 22.19 11.64
N ALA A 59 10.04 22.43 10.33
CA ALA A 59 10.21 21.40 9.32
C ALA A 59 11.59 20.72 9.44
N LYS A 60 12.67 21.49 9.62
CA LYS A 60 14.02 20.97 9.85
C LYS A 60 14.10 20.13 11.12
N ARG A 61 13.49 20.59 12.23
CA ARG A 61 13.45 19.82 13.49
C ARG A 61 12.68 18.52 13.36
N ARG A 62 11.54 18.53 12.67
CA ARG A 62 10.75 17.31 12.40
C ARG A 62 11.52 16.31 11.53
N GLN A 63 12.22 16.78 10.50
CA GLN A 63 13.06 15.92 9.67
C GLN A 63 14.25 15.36 10.45
N ALA A 64 14.91 16.17 11.28
CA ALA A 64 16.00 15.72 12.13
C ALA A 64 15.53 14.68 13.16
N GLN A 65 14.37 14.90 13.79
CA GLN A 65 13.75 13.93 14.70
C GLN A 65 13.41 12.63 13.99
N ALA A 66 12.75 12.69 12.83
CA ALA A 66 12.43 11.50 12.05
C ALA A 66 13.70 10.72 11.63
N ALA A 67 14.77 11.42 11.25
CA ALA A 67 16.04 10.80 10.90
C ALA A 67 16.76 10.20 12.13
N GLU A 68 16.69 10.84 13.30
CA GLU A 68 17.21 10.28 14.55
C GLU A 68 16.41 9.06 15.02
N ASP A 69 15.08 9.11 14.93
CA ASP A 69 14.20 8.00 15.28
C ASP A 69 14.42 6.82 14.34
N GLU A 70 14.57 7.06 13.03
CA GLU A 70 14.93 6.02 12.07
C GLU A 70 16.33 5.43 12.36
N LYS A 71 17.32 6.27 12.69
CA LYS A 71 18.65 5.80 13.09
C LYS A 71 18.59 4.97 14.36
N ARG A 72 17.83 5.40 15.37
CA ARG A 72 17.64 4.66 16.63
C ARG A 72 16.96 3.32 16.38
N ARG A 73 15.94 3.29 15.51
CA ARG A 73 15.25 2.06 15.13
C ARG A 73 16.20 1.10 14.43
N LYS A 74 16.93 1.55 13.41
CA LYS A 74 17.95 0.74 12.71
C LYS A 74 19.06 0.26 13.65
N ALA A 75 19.49 1.10 14.59
CA ALA A 75 20.51 0.72 15.58
C ALA A 75 19.98 -0.34 16.55
N ALA A 76 18.73 -0.22 16.99
CA ALA A 76 18.08 -1.22 17.83
C ALA A 76 17.90 -2.55 17.08
N GLU A 77 17.38 -2.52 15.85
CA GLU A 77 17.25 -3.70 14.97
C GLU A 77 18.61 -4.38 14.74
N ALA A 78 19.67 -3.60 14.47
CA ALA A 78 21.01 -4.13 14.28
C ALA A 78 21.59 -4.73 15.59
N ALA A 79 21.30 -4.13 16.75
CA ALA A 79 21.75 -4.64 18.04
C ALA A 79 21.04 -5.94 18.41
N GLU A 80 19.74 -6.04 18.13
CA GLU A 80 18.95 -7.27 18.33
C GLU A 80 19.46 -8.39 17.41
N LYS A 81 19.67 -8.09 16.12
CA LYS A 81 20.24 -9.03 15.16
C LYS A 81 21.60 -9.55 15.63
N ARG A 82 22.48 -8.66 16.10
CA ARG A 82 23.79 -9.04 16.67
C ARG A 82 23.63 -9.96 17.88
N ARG A 83 22.74 -9.63 18.82
CA ARG A 83 22.47 -10.50 19.99
C ARG A 83 21.99 -11.89 19.58
N ARG A 84 21.14 -11.99 18.54
CA ARG A 84 20.71 -13.27 17.98
C ARG A 84 21.86 -14.03 17.32
N GLU A 85 22.69 -13.36 16.53
CA GLU A 85 23.85 -13.98 15.89
C GLU A 85 24.86 -14.48 16.94
N ASP A 86 25.09 -13.72 18.01
CA ASP A 86 26.00 -14.09 19.10
C ASP A 86 25.50 -15.34 19.85
N SER A 87 24.19 -15.46 20.07
CA SER A 87 23.60 -16.57 20.84
C SER A 87 23.31 -17.83 20.02
N LEU A 88 22.97 -17.68 18.73
CA LEU A 88 22.56 -18.79 17.86
C LEU A 88 23.67 -19.23 16.89
N GLY A 89 24.65 -18.36 16.63
CA GLY A 89 25.51 -18.43 15.46
C GLY A 89 24.82 -17.91 14.21
N THR A 90 25.59 -17.33 13.27
CA THR A 90 25.06 -16.62 12.09
C THR A 90 24.11 -17.46 11.23
N ALA A 91 24.43 -18.73 10.98
CA ALA A 91 23.61 -19.59 10.13
C ALA A 91 22.25 -19.93 10.77
N ASN A 92 22.24 -20.22 12.07
CA ASN A 92 21.02 -20.57 12.79
C ASN A 92 20.15 -19.33 13.03
N ALA A 93 20.76 -18.16 13.27
CA ALA A 93 20.06 -16.88 13.33
C ALA A 93 19.30 -16.59 12.01
N GLN A 94 19.95 -16.76 10.86
CA GLN A 94 19.28 -16.62 9.56
C GLN A 94 18.12 -17.60 9.36
N CYS A 95 18.25 -18.81 9.90
CA CYS A 95 17.19 -19.82 9.84
C CYS A 95 15.96 -19.39 10.66
N VAL A 96 16.15 -18.84 11.86
CA VAL A 96 15.07 -18.27 12.69
C VAL A 96 14.39 -17.09 11.99
N GLU A 97 15.17 -16.17 11.42
CA GLU A 97 14.61 -15.03 10.66
C GLU A 97 13.75 -15.49 9.47
N THR A 98 14.19 -16.56 8.79
CA THR A 98 13.42 -17.16 7.68
C THR A 98 12.09 -17.73 8.18
N ALA A 99 12.09 -18.43 9.32
CA ALA A 99 10.87 -18.95 9.93
C ALA A 99 9.91 -17.83 10.33
N LEU A 100 10.40 -16.78 11.00
CA LEU A 100 9.59 -15.62 11.39
C LEU A 100 8.97 -14.92 10.17
N ALA A 101 9.75 -14.72 9.11
CA ALA A 101 9.24 -14.15 7.86
C ALA A 101 8.13 -15.01 7.23
N SER A 102 8.26 -16.34 7.29
CA SER A 102 7.25 -17.27 6.81
C SER A 102 5.98 -17.26 7.67
N VAL A 103 6.10 -17.19 9.00
CA VAL A 103 4.95 -17.02 9.91
C VAL A 103 4.21 -15.72 9.60
N VAL A 104 4.92 -14.61 9.40
CA VAL A 104 4.31 -13.33 9.01
C VAL A 104 3.57 -13.45 7.68
N ARG A 105 4.16 -14.12 6.68
CA ARG A 105 3.49 -14.37 5.40
C ARG A 105 2.23 -15.20 5.54
N ILE A 106 2.24 -16.25 6.36
CA ILE A 106 1.04 -17.06 6.63
C ILE A 106 -0.04 -16.19 7.26
N ALA A 107 0.28 -15.44 8.32
CA ALA A 107 -0.67 -14.57 9.01
C ALA A 107 -1.24 -13.46 8.10
N GLN A 108 -0.47 -13.02 7.11
CA GLN A 108 -0.91 -12.04 6.12
C GLN A 108 -1.64 -12.64 4.92
N SER A 109 -1.68 -13.97 4.77
CA SER A 109 -2.42 -14.62 3.70
C SER A 109 -3.92 -14.35 3.86
N ARG A 110 -4.63 -14.34 2.73
CA ARG A 110 -6.08 -14.24 2.76
C ARG A 110 -6.69 -15.46 3.43
N ALA A 111 -6.16 -16.65 3.17
CA ALA A 111 -6.58 -17.91 3.75
C ALA A 111 -6.56 -17.85 5.28
N ALA A 112 -5.54 -17.25 5.89
CA ALA A 112 -5.51 -17.03 7.34
C ALA A 112 -6.59 -16.05 7.80
N ARG A 113 -6.71 -14.89 7.14
CA ARG A 113 -7.67 -13.84 7.53
C ARG A 113 -9.13 -14.27 7.39
N ASP A 114 -9.43 -15.04 6.36
CA ASP A 114 -10.76 -15.57 6.08
C ASP A 114 -11.05 -16.85 6.90
N GLY A 115 -10.10 -17.29 7.75
CA GLY A 115 -10.25 -18.41 8.68
C GLY A 115 -10.10 -19.80 8.05
N TRP A 116 -9.70 -19.91 6.78
CA TRP A 116 -9.52 -21.20 6.09
C TRP A 116 -8.44 -22.08 6.70
N LEU A 117 -7.43 -21.47 7.30
CA LEU A 117 -6.31 -22.20 7.91
C LEU A 117 -6.55 -22.55 9.39
N GLY A 118 -7.69 -22.15 9.96
CA GLY A 118 -8.02 -22.33 11.39
C GLY A 118 -7.18 -21.46 12.33
N ASP A 119 -7.17 -21.84 13.62
CA ASP A 119 -6.36 -21.18 14.64
C ASP A 119 -4.90 -21.64 14.51
N ILE A 120 -4.07 -20.75 13.98
CA ILE A 120 -2.64 -21.02 13.75
C ILE A 120 -1.81 -20.35 14.84
N ASP A 121 -1.05 -21.16 15.58
CA ASP A 121 -0.04 -20.69 16.54
C ASP A 121 1.28 -21.42 16.33
N PHE A 122 2.30 -20.67 15.88
CA PHE A 122 3.67 -21.16 15.70
C PHE A 122 4.59 -20.84 16.88
N ALA A 123 4.09 -20.24 17.97
CA ALA A 123 4.93 -19.80 19.09
C ALA A 123 5.73 -20.95 19.70
N ALA A 124 5.12 -22.12 19.86
CA ALA A 124 5.79 -23.31 20.37
C ALA A 124 6.90 -23.81 19.42
N ASP A 125 6.65 -23.82 18.11
CA ASP A 125 7.65 -24.22 17.12
C ASP A 125 8.84 -23.26 17.11
N ILE A 126 8.59 -21.94 17.07
CA ILE A 126 9.66 -20.92 17.10
C ILE A 126 10.49 -21.03 18.38
N THR A 127 9.83 -21.18 19.54
CA THR A 127 10.50 -21.34 20.83
C THR A 127 11.38 -22.60 20.84
N GLY A 128 10.87 -23.72 20.30
CA GLY A 128 11.63 -24.97 20.20
C GLY A 128 12.83 -24.86 19.27
N ILE A 129 12.69 -24.18 18.13
CA ILE A 129 13.78 -23.93 17.18
C ILE A 129 14.87 -23.07 17.83
N GLU A 130 14.50 -21.92 18.42
CA GLU A 130 15.45 -21.03 19.08
C GLU A 130 16.18 -21.75 20.22
N ALA A 131 15.47 -22.46 21.09
CA ALA A 131 16.08 -23.21 22.20
C ALA A 131 17.05 -24.29 21.71
N GLY A 132 16.69 -25.03 20.65
CA GLY A 132 17.56 -26.05 20.05
C GLY A 132 18.83 -25.45 19.47
N PHE A 133 18.72 -24.32 18.78
CA PHE A 133 19.87 -23.62 18.20
C PHE A 133 20.78 -22.96 19.25
N VAL A 134 20.22 -22.36 20.30
CA VAL A 134 21.01 -21.86 21.45
C VAL A 134 21.82 -23.01 22.02
N ARG A 135 21.18 -24.16 22.28
CA ARG A 135 21.86 -25.32 22.86
C ARG A 135 22.94 -25.89 21.94
N ALA A 136 22.71 -25.90 20.62
CA ALA A 136 23.71 -26.31 19.64
C ALA A 136 24.92 -25.37 19.64
N GLN A 137 24.69 -24.06 19.75
CA GLN A 137 25.76 -23.06 19.80
C GLN A 137 26.56 -23.16 21.10
N GLU A 138 25.89 -23.34 22.25
CA GLU A 138 26.56 -23.61 23.53
C GLU A 138 27.48 -24.84 23.46
N LEU A 139 27.00 -25.94 22.88
CA LEU A 139 27.80 -27.15 22.69
C LEU A 139 29.04 -26.89 21.83
N ARG A 140 28.90 -26.09 20.76
CA ARG A 140 30.04 -25.71 19.91
C ARG A 140 31.04 -24.83 20.63
N THR A 141 30.59 -23.82 21.35
CA THR A 141 31.47 -22.93 22.11
C THR A 141 32.28 -23.71 23.14
N VAL A 142 31.63 -24.58 23.92
CA VAL A 142 32.33 -25.41 24.91
C VAL A 142 33.27 -26.42 24.23
N ALA A 143 32.86 -27.02 23.11
CA ALA A 143 33.72 -27.91 22.35
C ALA A 143 34.96 -27.18 21.78
N ASP A 144 34.81 -25.95 21.32
CA ASP A 144 35.93 -25.15 20.83
C ASP A 144 36.89 -24.74 21.97
N GLU A 145 36.36 -24.43 23.15
CA GLU A 145 37.17 -24.19 24.37
C GLU A 145 37.95 -25.45 24.79
N LEU A 146 37.29 -26.61 24.85
CA LEU A 146 37.94 -27.88 25.18
C LEU A 146 39.01 -28.26 24.14
N ARG A 147 38.73 -28.05 22.85
CA ARG A 147 39.69 -28.29 21.76
C ARG A 147 40.92 -27.39 21.84
N ALA A 148 40.81 -26.19 22.40
CA ALA A 148 41.92 -25.25 22.53
C ALA A 148 42.91 -25.61 23.65
N LEU A 149 42.56 -26.55 24.54
CA LEU A 149 43.45 -27.01 25.60
C LEU A 149 44.62 -27.83 25.02
N PRO A 150 45.84 -27.66 25.57
CA PRO A 150 46.99 -28.47 25.16
C PRO A 150 46.86 -29.91 25.67
N GLU A 151 47.49 -30.85 24.94
CA GLU A 151 47.56 -32.28 25.32
C GLU A 151 46.19 -32.97 25.51
N PRO A 152 45.34 -33.01 24.46
CA PRO A 152 44.01 -33.61 24.57
C PRO A 152 44.08 -35.11 24.86
N THR A 153 43.28 -35.57 25.82
CA THR A 153 43.12 -36.98 26.16
C THR A 153 42.18 -37.69 25.17
N ASP A 154 42.17 -39.02 25.19
CA ASP A 154 41.23 -39.79 24.37
C ASP A 154 39.77 -39.57 24.80
N ASP A 155 39.52 -39.27 26.07
CA ASP A 155 38.18 -38.93 26.56
C ASP A 155 37.74 -37.55 26.05
N ASP A 156 38.64 -36.57 26.03
CA ASP A 156 38.35 -35.24 25.46
C ASP A 156 37.97 -35.36 23.99
N ARG A 157 38.71 -36.14 23.21
CA ARG A 157 38.39 -36.38 21.78
C ARG A 157 37.00 -36.99 21.60
N ARG A 158 36.67 -37.99 22.43
CA ARG A 158 35.34 -38.62 22.40
C ARG A 158 34.23 -37.63 22.76
N LEU A 159 34.41 -36.83 23.81
CA LEU A 159 33.44 -35.82 24.21
C LEU A 159 33.25 -34.73 23.15
N LEU A 160 34.32 -34.34 22.45
CA LEU A 160 34.24 -33.39 21.33
C LEU A 160 33.41 -33.96 20.18
N ASP A 161 33.63 -35.22 19.80
CA ASP A 161 32.85 -35.88 18.76
C ASP A 161 31.37 -35.97 19.13
N ASP A 162 31.06 -36.36 20.38
CA ASP A 162 29.71 -36.42 20.90
C ASP A 162 29.03 -35.03 20.91
N ALA A 163 29.74 -33.99 21.33
CA ALA A 163 29.24 -32.62 21.36
C ALA A 163 28.94 -32.09 19.95
N VAL A 164 29.82 -32.35 18.98
CA VAL A 164 29.62 -31.96 17.58
C VAL A 164 28.42 -32.70 16.97
N ALA A 165 28.29 -33.99 17.24
CA ALA A 165 27.16 -34.79 16.77
C ALA A 165 25.84 -34.30 17.36
N ALA A 166 25.79 -34.04 18.67
CA ALA A 166 24.61 -33.53 19.36
C ALA A 166 24.21 -32.14 18.86
N ALA A 167 25.17 -31.22 18.69
CA ALA A 167 24.92 -29.90 18.12
C ALA A 167 24.37 -30.00 16.68
N GLY A 168 24.96 -30.86 15.85
CA GLY A 168 24.48 -31.10 14.48
C GLY A 168 23.06 -31.65 14.43
N GLN A 169 22.69 -32.53 15.36
CA GLN A 169 21.34 -33.09 15.44
C GLN A 169 20.31 -32.03 15.83
N LEU A 170 20.61 -31.18 16.81
CA LEU A 170 19.75 -30.06 17.20
C LEU A 170 19.53 -29.09 16.04
N GLU A 171 20.60 -28.77 15.30
CA GLU A 171 20.50 -27.92 14.11
C GLU A 171 19.64 -28.53 13.00
N LEU A 172 19.80 -29.83 12.76
CA LEU A 172 19.02 -30.54 11.74
C LEU A 172 17.53 -30.53 12.08
N ILE A 173 17.18 -30.79 13.35
CA ILE A 173 15.80 -30.75 13.83
C ILE A 173 15.22 -29.35 13.65
N GLY A 174 15.95 -28.32 14.08
CA GLY A 174 15.51 -26.93 13.94
C GLY A 174 15.30 -26.54 12.47
N ARG A 175 16.26 -26.84 11.58
CA ARG A 175 16.16 -26.55 10.14
C ARG A 175 14.98 -27.26 9.49
N SER A 176 14.77 -28.54 9.83
CA SER A 176 13.62 -29.29 9.31
C SER A 176 12.29 -28.67 9.71
N ARG A 177 12.18 -28.13 10.94
CA ARG A 177 10.98 -27.39 11.37
C ARG A 177 10.81 -26.07 10.62
N VAL A 178 11.90 -25.33 10.39
CA VAL A 178 11.86 -24.12 9.56
C VAL A 178 11.39 -24.43 8.14
N ASP A 179 11.84 -25.53 7.55
CA ASP A 179 11.41 -25.96 6.21
C ASP A 179 9.91 -26.31 6.14
N LEU A 180 9.37 -26.93 7.19
CA LEU A 180 7.93 -27.18 7.31
C LEU A 180 7.14 -25.87 7.41
N ILE A 181 7.58 -24.90 8.22
CA ILE A 181 6.96 -23.57 8.31
C ILE A 181 7.01 -22.86 6.94
N ASN A 182 8.14 -22.94 6.25
CA ASN A 182 8.30 -22.41 4.89
C ASN A 182 7.34 -23.07 3.90
N GLN A 183 7.08 -24.38 4.05
CA GLN A 183 6.11 -25.09 3.23
C GLN A 183 4.69 -24.63 3.53
N CYS A 184 4.31 -24.49 4.80
CA CYS A 184 3.01 -23.92 5.18
C CYS A 184 2.79 -22.53 4.55
N ALA A 185 3.82 -21.69 4.50
CA ALA A 185 3.75 -20.37 3.85
C ALA A 185 3.57 -20.42 2.34
N ARG A 186 4.01 -21.50 1.67
CA ARG A 186 3.73 -21.71 0.24
C ARG A 186 2.32 -22.22 0.03
N GLU A 187 1.87 -23.19 0.82
CA GLU A 187 0.52 -23.74 0.73
C GLU A 187 -0.56 -22.67 1.00
N ALA A 188 -0.34 -21.80 2.00
CA ALA A 188 -1.24 -20.67 2.27
C ALA A 188 -1.44 -19.77 1.03
N LEU A 189 -0.38 -19.52 0.27
CA LEU A 189 -0.47 -18.73 -0.97
C LEU A 189 -1.18 -19.49 -2.10
N LEU A 190 -1.06 -20.81 -2.16
CA LEU A 190 -1.82 -21.61 -3.13
C LEU A 190 -3.31 -21.61 -2.81
N VAL A 191 -3.68 -21.61 -1.53
CA VAL A 191 -5.07 -21.42 -1.10
C VAL A 191 -5.55 -20.03 -1.50
N ASP A 192 -4.78 -18.97 -1.25
CA ASP A 192 -5.13 -17.59 -1.66
C ASP A 192 -5.42 -17.52 -3.16
N GLU A 193 -4.58 -18.16 -3.98
CA GLU A 193 -4.73 -18.20 -5.42
C GLU A 193 -5.96 -19.01 -5.84
N SER A 194 -6.23 -20.14 -5.20
CA SER A 194 -7.46 -20.93 -5.44
C SER A 194 -8.71 -20.11 -5.15
N LEU A 195 -8.74 -19.42 -4.00
CA LEU A 195 -9.86 -18.56 -3.60
C LEU A 195 -10.07 -17.42 -4.60
N ARG A 196 -8.99 -16.79 -5.07
CA ARG A 196 -9.06 -15.75 -6.11
C ARG A 196 -9.68 -16.26 -7.40
N LEU A 197 -9.25 -17.45 -7.85
CA LEU A 197 -9.76 -18.06 -9.08
C LEU A 197 -11.24 -18.46 -8.94
N GLU A 198 -11.66 -18.96 -7.78
CA GLU A 198 -13.06 -19.28 -7.50
C GLU A 198 -13.94 -18.03 -7.56
N GLU A 199 -13.51 -16.91 -6.97
CA GLU A 199 -14.24 -15.65 -7.05
C GLU A 199 -14.34 -15.09 -8.47
N GLU A 200 -13.27 -15.17 -9.25
CA GLU A 200 -13.27 -14.73 -10.64
C GLU A 200 -14.23 -15.57 -11.49
N ARG A 201 -14.26 -16.88 -11.26
CA ARG A 201 -15.23 -17.78 -11.90
C ARG A 201 -16.66 -17.45 -11.51
N ALA A 202 -16.92 -17.22 -10.22
CA ALA A 202 -18.25 -16.84 -9.74
C ALA A 202 -18.72 -15.52 -10.39
N ARG A 203 -17.86 -14.49 -10.44
CA ARG A 203 -18.17 -13.22 -11.11
C ARG A 203 -18.40 -13.38 -12.61
N THR A 204 -17.61 -14.23 -13.26
CA THR A 204 -17.75 -14.49 -14.70
C THR A 204 -19.07 -15.19 -15.01
N GLU A 205 -19.46 -16.16 -14.19
CA GLU A 205 -20.74 -16.87 -14.38
C GLU A 205 -21.92 -15.93 -14.11
N GLU A 206 -21.87 -15.10 -13.07
CA GLU A 206 -22.89 -14.07 -12.81
C GLU A 206 -23.02 -13.07 -13.99
N GLN A 207 -21.89 -12.61 -14.54
CA GLN A 207 -21.88 -11.75 -15.73
C GLN A 207 -22.45 -12.46 -16.96
N ARG A 208 -22.12 -13.74 -17.15
CA ARG A 208 -22.64 -14.56 -18.24
C ARG A 208 -24.15 -14.71 -18.13
N GLU A 209 -24.68 -15.06 -16.96
CA GLU A 209 -26.12 -15.16 -16.72
C GLU A 209 -26.82 -13.83 -16.99
N ARG A 210 -26.26 -12.71 -16.49
CA ARG A 210 -26.81 -11.36 -16.73
C ARG A 210 -26.84 -11.00 -18.21
N LEU A 211 -25.75 -11.25 -18.94
CA LEU A 211 -25.65 -10.95 -20.36
C LEU A 211 -26.55 -11.87 -21.19
N HIS A 212 -26.62 -13.16 -20.84
CA HIS A 212 -27.56 -14.11 -21.45
C HIS A 212 -29.01 -13.67 -21.26
N GLY A 213 -29.41 -13.28 -20.04
CA GLY A 213 -30.75 -12.77 -19.76
C GLY A 213 -31.06 -11.51 -20.58
N LYS A 214 -30.11 -10.56 -20.64
CA LYS A 214 -30.24 -9.34 -21.46
C LYS A 214 -30.38 -9.66 -22.95
N LEU A 215 -29.53 -10.53 -23.49
CA LEU A 215 -29.57 -10.92 -24.90
C LEU A 215 -30.87 -11.65 -25.24
N ASN A 216 -31.31 -12.58 -24.39
CA ASN A 216 -32.57 -13.30 -24.56
C ASN A 216 -33.77 -12.35 -24.59
N SER A 217 -33.77 -11.34 -23.69
CA SER A 217 -34.80 -10.30 -23.69
C SER A 217 -34.80 -9.44 -24.97
N MET A 218 -33.63 -9.14 -25.55
CA MET A 218 -33.55 -8.39 -26.80
C MET A 218 -34.03 -9.20 -28.00
N LEU A 219 -33.61 -10.47 -28.10
CA LEU A 219 -33.95 -11.33 -29.22
C LEU A 219 -35.44 -11.70 -29.22
N TYR A 220 -35.97 -12.12 -28.08
CA TYR A 220 -37.33 -12.65 -28.01
C TYR A 220 -38.35 -11.67 -27.44
N GLY A 221 -37.95 -10.67 -26.65
CA GLY A 221 -38.87 -9.61 -26.20
C GLY A 221 -39.34 -8.73 -27.35
N ALA A 222 -38.46 -8.40 -28.30
CA ALA A 222 -38.84 -7.67 -29.52
C ALA A 222 -39.60 -8.56 -30.50
N ALA A 223 -39.25 -9.85 -30.60
CA ALA A 223 -39.96 -10.80 -31.44
C ALA A 223 -41.39 -11.08 -30.95
N ALA A 224 -41.61 -11.17 -29.62
CA ALA A 224 -42.94 -11.32 -29.04
C ALA A 224 -43.82 -10.09 -29.27
N ALA A 225 -43.28 -8.87 -29.07
CA ALA A 225 -44.01 -7.63 -29.37
C ALA A 225 -44.32 -7.47 -30.87
N SER A 226 -43.42 -7.94 -31.74
CA SER A 226 -43.61 -7.93 -33.20
C SER A 226 -44.60 -9.00 -33.67
N ALA A 227 -44.63 -10.16 -33.01
CA ALA A 227 -45.61 -11.21 -33.27
C ALA A 227 -47.02 -10.82 -32.82
N GLU A 228 -47.16 -10.15 -31.66
CA GLU A 228 -48.43 -9.59 -31.18
C GLU A 228 -48.94 -8.45 -32.07
N THR A 229 -48.07 -7.68 -32.73
CA THR A 229 -48.49 -6.66 -33.72
C THR A 229 -48.81 -7.26 -35.08
N ALA A 230 -48.26 -8.44 -35.41
CA ALA A 230 -48.59 -9.18 -36.62
C ALA A 230 -49.92 -9.93 -36.47
N GLU A 231 -50.19 -10.58 -35.34
CA GLU A 231 -51.48 -11.20 -35.04
C GLU A 231 -52.55 -10.13 -34.75
N GLY A 232 -53.41 -9.86 -35.73
CA GLY A 232 -54.47 -8.85 -35.62
C GLY A 232 -54.13 -7.51 -36.26
N GLY A 233 -53.06 -7.46 -37.06
CA GLY A 233 -52.67 -6.28 -37.84
C GLY A 233 -53.78 -5.77 -38.76
N VAL A 234 -53.71 -4.48 -39.11
CA VAL A 234 -54.72 -3.81 -39.95
C VAL A 234 -54.94 -4.52 -41.30
N ALA A 235 -53.90 -5.16 -41.85
CA ALA A 235 -54.01 -5.96 -43.07
C ALA A 235 -54.93 -7.18 -42.91
N ASP A 236 -54.84 -7.91 -41.79
CA ASP A 236 -55.71 -9.05 -41.50
C ASP A 236 -57.15 -8.61 -41.26
N GLN A 237 -57.35 -7.47 -40.60
CA GLN A 237 -58.69 -6.88 -40.42
C GLN A 237 -59.31 -6.44 -41.75
N ILE A 238 -58.51 -5.89 -42.67
CA ILE A 238 -58.96 -5.53 -44.02
C ILE A 238 -59.27 -6.79 -44.83
N LEU A 239 -58.43 -7.82 -44.81
CA LEU A 239 -58.67 -9.09 -45.49
C LEU A 239 -59.93 -9.79 -44.96
N ALA A 240 -60.15 -9.81 -43.64
CA ALA A 240 -61.36 -10.33 -43.03
C ALA A 240 -62.61 -9.55 -43.46
N ARG A 241 -62.54 -8.22 -43.51
CA ARG A 241 -63.66 -7.39 -44.01
C ARG A 241 -63.93 -7.60 -45.50
N VAL A 242 -62.90 -7.75 -46.32
CA VAL A 242 -63.03 -8.03 -47.76
C VAL A 242 -63.63 -9.42 -47.97
N ALA A 243 -63.22 -10.42 -47.20
CA ALA A 243 -63.82 -11.75 -47.23
C ALA A 243 -65.30 -11.71 -46.85
N GLY A 244 -65.65 -11.03 -45.75
CA GLY A 244 -67.05 -10.85 -45.34
C GLY A 244 -67.89 -10.10 -46.38
N TYR A 245 -67.35 -9.05 -47.01
CA TYR A 245 -68.04 -8.34 -48.09
C TYR A 245 -68.27 -9.22 -49.33
N ARG A 246 -67.28 -10.04 -49.71
CA ARG A 246 -67.43 -11.00 -50.83
C ARG A 246 -68.48 -12.05 -50.53
N GLU A 247 -68.52 -12.56 -49.31
CA GLU A 247 -69.53 -13.53 -48.90
C GLU A 247 -70.95 -12.95 -48.91
N ILE A 248 -71.13 -11.71 -48.44
CA ILE A 248 -72.41 -10.99 -48.56
C ILE A 248 -72.79 -10.80 -50.03
N LYS A 249 -71.84 -10.41 -50.89
CA LYS A 249 -72.07 -10.24 -52.34
C LYS A 249 -72.48 -11.55 -53.01
N GLU A 250 -71.89 -12.68 -52.64
CA GLU A 250 -72.27 -13.98 -53.16
C GLU A 250 -73.65 -14.42 -52.69
N GLN A 251 -74.01 -14.15 -51.43
CA GLN A 251 -75.35 -14.42 -50.90
C GLN A 251 -76.42 -13.58 -51.62
N VAL A 252 -76.14 -12.30 -51.88
CA VAL A 252 -77.03 -11.42 -52.66
C VAL A 252 -77.15 -11.86 -54.12
N ALA A 253 -76.05 -12.30 -54.73
CA ALA A 253 -76.07 -12.82 -56.10
C ALA A 253 -76.89 -14.12 -56.21
N ARG A 254 -76.74 -15.06 -55.27
CA ARG A 254 -77.57 -16.28 -55.23
C ARG A 254 -79.05 -15.95 -54.99
N ALA A 255 -79.36 -15.01 -54.11
CA ALA A 255 -80.74 -14.57 -53.87
C ALA A 255 -81.38 -13.82 -55.05
N GLY A 256 -80.57 -13.33 -56.00
CA GLY A 256 -81.02 -12.67 -57.23
C GLY A 256 -81.17 -13.60 -58.44
N ASP A 257 -80.61 -14.81 -58.40
CA ASP A 257 -80.71 -15.83 -59.46
C ASP A 257 -81.92 -16.77 -59.27
N ASP A 258 -82.55 -16.73 -58.09
CA ASP A 258 -83.77 -17.48 -57.73
C ASP A 258 -85.08 -16.69 -57.95
N GLY A 259 -85.05 -15.61 -58.76
CA GLY A 259 -86.17 -14.68 -59.02
C GLY A 259 -86.70 -14.70 -60.44
#